data_AF-A0A539E431-F1
#
_entry.id   AF-A0A539E431-F1
#
_cell.length_a   1.000
_cell.length_b   1.000
_cell.length_c   1.000
_cell.angle_alpha   90.00
_cell.angle_beta   90.00
_cell.angle_gamma   90.00
#
_symmetry.space_group_name_H-M   'P 1'
#
loop_
_entity.id
_entity.type
_entity.pdbx_description
1 polymer ?
#
loop_
_entity_poly.entity_id
_entity_poly.type
_entity_poly.pdbx_seq_one_letter_code
_entity_poly.pdbx_strand_id
1 'polypeptide(L)'
;MSSPLLWYVAARRITGAAPAAEAAFAELRAAGQVPWLAPNVSGWPTGTAWGNAATLVARFNLARMIAASTPDDSATLHATDGPALAEALAVPGGWSASTGQALALLDDPLDRLTLALASPDFVNC
;
A
#
# COMPACT_ATOMS: atom_id res chain seq x y z
N MET A 1 -7.52 -7.03 -1.70
CA MET A 1 -6.76 -7.78 -0.69
C MET A 1 -7.28 -7.46 0.72
N SER A 2 -7.71 -8.44 1.53
CA SER A 2 -8.33 -8.13 2.85
C SER A 2 -7.39 -8.17 4.08
N SER A 3 -6.08 -8.38 3.90
CA SER A 3 -5.11 -8.43 5.02
C SER A 3 -3.91 -7.50 4.75
N PRO A 4 -3.49 -6.66 5.74
CA PRO A 4 -2.31 -5.80 5.60
C PRO A 4 -1.01 -6.56 5.26
N LEU A 5 -0.87 -7.82 5.68
CA LEU A 5 0.30 -8.62 5.33
C LEU A 5 0.34 -8.94 3.82
N LEU A 6 -0.80 -9.35 3.25
CA LEU A 6 -0.88 -9.67 1.82
C LEU A 6 -0.64 -8.42 0.97
N TRP A 7 -1.23 -7.30 1.38
CA TRP A 7 -0.95 -6.00 0.78
C TRP A 7 0.54 -5.65 0.85
N TYR A 8 1.19 -5.83 2.00
CA TYR A 8 2.61 -5.52 2.18
C TYR A 8 3.50 -6.37 1.26
N VAL A 9 3.22 -7.67 1.18
CA VAL A 9 3.96 -8.59 0.30
C VAL A 9 3.77 -8.21 -1.17
N ALA A 10 2.55 -7.88 -1.60
CA ALA A 10 2.29 -7.47 -2.97
C ALA A 10 2.94 -6.14 -3.33
N ALA A 11 2.81 -5.13 -2.45
CA ALA A 11 3.44 -3.83 -2.61
C ALA A 11 4.97 -3.97 -2.75
N ARG A 12 5.61 -4.78 -1.90
CA ARG A 12 7.05 -5.08 -2.01
C ARG A 12 7.42 -5.78 -3.30
N ARG A 13 6.63 -6.78 -3.69
CA ARG A 13 6.91 -7.56 -4.89
C ARG A 13 6.86 -6.70 -6.16
N ILE A 14 5.87 -5.81 -6.25
CA ILE A 14 5.65 -4.99 -7.44
C ILE A 14 6.66 -3.83 -7.49
N THR A 15 6.90 -3.17 -6.36
CA THR A 15 7.81 -2.00 -6.30
C THR A 15 9.28 -2.39 -6.26
N GLY A 16 9.61 -3.61 -5.81
CA GLY A 16 10.97 -4.04 -5.49
C GLY A 16 11.44 -3.60 -4.10
N ALA A 17 10.57 -2.99 -3.29
CA ALA A 17 10.95 -2.41 -2.00
C ALA A 17 11.46 -3.46 -0.98
N ALA A 18 12.55 -3.12 -0.31
CA ALA A 18 13.17 -3.93 0.72
C ALA A 18 13.37 -3.15 2.04
N PRO A 19 12.27 -2.70 2.71
CA PRO A 19 12.39 -2.03 3.99
C PRO A 19 12.97 -2.96 5.07
N ALA A 20 13.62 -2.37 6.07
CA ALA A 20 14.09 -3.11 7.25
C ALA A 20 12.93 -3.86 7.92
N ALA A 21 13.17 -5.11 8.30
CA ALA A 21 12.13 -5.99 8.81
C ALA A 21 11.50 -5.43 10.10
N GLU A 22 12.32 -4.86 10.98
CA GLU A 22 11.92 -4.27 12.26
C GLU A 22 10.93 -3.12 12.07
N ALA A 23 11.18 -2.24 11.09
CA ALA A 23 10.28 -1.15 10.75
C ALA A 23 8.94 -1.67 10.23
N ALA A 24 8.97 -2.65 9.33
CA ALA A 24 7.77 -3.28 8.81
C ALA A 24 6.95 -3.99 9.91
N PHE A 25 7.62 -4.67 10.86
CA PHE A 25 6.95 -5.34 11.99
C PHE A 25 6.20 -4.35 12.88
N ALA A 26 6.79 -3.20 13.19
CA ALA A 26 6.15 -2.19 14.02
C ALA A 26 4.85 -1.67 13.38
N GLU A 27 4.90 -1.34 12.09
CA GLU A 27 3.74 -0.81 11.37
C GLU A 27 2.67 -1.88 11.07
N LEU A 28 3.07 -3.12 10.76
CA LEU A 28 2.11 -4.23 10.62
C LEU A 28 1.36 -4.47 11.94
N ARG A 29 2.07 -4.41 13.07
CA ARG A 29 1.45 -4.51 14.41
C ARG A 29 0.49 -3.36 14.66
N ALA A 30 0.84 -2.13 14.28
CA ALA A 30 -0.04 -0.97 14.35
C ALA A 30 -1.28 -1.11 13.45
N ALA A 31 -1.15 -1.80 12.31
CA ALA A 31 -2.26 -2.15 11.42
C ALA A 31 -3.12 -3.32 11.92
N GLY A 32 -2.92 -3.79 13.16
CA GLY A 32 -3.66 -4.91 13.75
C GLY A 32 -3.25 -6.29 13.23
N GLN A 33 -2.12 -6.40 12.52
CA GLN A 33 -1.54 -7.66 12.08
C GLN A 33 -0.33 -8.00 12.94
N VAL A 34 -0.40 -9.09 13.69
CA VAL A 34 0.79 -9.65 14.36
C VAL A 34 1.27 -10.82 13.51
N PRO A 35 2.41 -10.70 12.81
CA PRO A 35 2.99 -11.82 12.09
C PRO A 35 3.20 -13.01 13.04
N TRP A 36 2.85 -14.21 12.60
CA TRP A 36 2.83 -15.45 13.41
C TRP A 36 1.70 -15.59 14.44
N LEU A 37 0.73 -14.67 14.47
CA LEU A 37 -0.47 -14.76 15.30
C LEU A 37 -1.70 -14.68 14.37
N ALA A 38 -2.14 -15.81 13.83
CA ALA A 38 -3.02 -15.86 12.67
C ALA A 38 -4.41 -15.22 12.90
N PRO A 39 -4.71 -14.04 12.31
CA PRO A 39 -6.05 -13.44 12.33
C PRO A 39 -6.89 -13.84 11.10
N ASN A 40 -6.38 -14.77 10.26
CA ASN A 40 -6.93 -15.09 8.93
C ASN A 40 -7.56 -16.49 8.84
N VAL A 41 -7.70 -17.19 9.97
CA VAL A 41 -8.34 -18.51 10.04
C VAL A 41 -9.84 -18.36 10.32
N SER A 42 -10.65 -19.31 9.84
CA SER A 42 -12.09 -19.41 10.12
C SER A 42 -12.39 -19.15 11.60
N GLY A 43 -13.28 -18.19 11.90
CA GLY A 43 -13.73 -17.86 13.28
C GLY A 43 -13.27 -16.51 13.85
N TRP A 44 -12.43 -15.75 13.16
CA TRP A 44 -12.01 -14.38 13.55
C TRP A 44 -12.82 -13.29 12.81
N PRO A 45 -13.01 -12.07 13.37
CA PRO A 45 -13.72 -11.00 12.68
C PRO A 45 -12.99 -10.62 11.38
N THR A 46 -13.49 -11.10 10.24
CA THR A 46 -12.97 -10.80 8.92
C THR A 46 -13.60 -9.52 8.38
N GLY A 47 -12.80 -8.70 7.68
CA GLY A 47 -13.30 -7.63 6.81
C GLY A 47 -13.41 -6.21 7.42
N THR A 48 -13.40 -6.03 8.75
CA THR A 48 -13.50 -4.69 9.37
C THR A 48 -12.20 -4.18 10.00
N ALA A 49 -11.17 -5.03 10.10
CA ALA A 49 -9.91 -4.69 10.77
C ALA A 49 -9.10 -3.57 10.11
N TRP A 50 -9.43 -3.17 8.87
CA TRP A 50 -8.69 -2.15 8.12
C TRP A 50 -9.48 -0.84 7.90
N GLY A 51 -10.69 -0.75 8.46
CA GLY A 51 -11.64 0.35 8.21
C GLY A 51 -11.75 1.38 9.33
N ASN A 52 -10.97 1.28 10.41
CA ASN A 52 -11.00 2.26 11.49
C ASN A 52 -9.90 3.33 11.31
N ALA A 53 -10.09 4.51 11.91
CA ALA A 53 -9.18 5.64 11.73
C ALA A 53 -7.72 5.35 12.12
N ALA A 54 -7.50 4.55 13.17
CA ALA A 54 -6.15 4.16 13.59
C ALA A 54 -5.44 3.30 12.53
N THR A 55 -6.18 2.43 11.84
CA THR A 55 -5.65 1.56 10.79
C THR A 55 -5.39 2.28 9.46
N LEU A 56 -6.00 3.44 9.23
CA LEU A 56 -5.70 4.32 8.09
C LEU A 56 -4.32 4.96 8.21
N VAL A 57 -3.96 5.46 9.40
CA VAL A 57 -2.63 6.04 9.65
C VAL A 57 -1.55 4.97 9.48
N ALA A 58 -1.73 3.78 10.07
CA ALA A 58 -0.79 2.67 9.89
C ALA A 58 -0.64 2.25 8.42
N ARG A 59 -1.74 2.26 7.63
CA ARG A 59 -1.68 2.00 6.19
C ARG A 59 -0.85 3.06 5.46
N PHE A 60 -1.07 4.33 5.78
CA PHE A 60 -0.33 5.42 5.15
C PHE A 60 1.16 5.35 5.50
N ASN A 61 1.50 5.05 6.75
CA ASN A 61 2.88 4.84 7.18
C ASN A 61 3.54 3.65 6.46
N LEU A 62 2.83 2.53 6.34
CA LEU A 62 3.30 1.38 5.56
C LEU A 62 3.53 1.74 4.10
N ALA A 63 2.60 2.45 3.47
CA ALA A 63 2.72 2.90 2.08
C ALA A 63 3.93 3.82 1.91
N ARG A 64 4.10 4.77 2.82
CA ARG A 64 5.23 5.71 2.81
C ARG A 64 6.57 4.99 3.00
N MET A 65 6.63 4.00 3.87
CA MET A 65 7.81 3.16 4.10
C MET A 65 8.17 2.36 2.84
N ILE A 66 7.18 1.75 2.18
CA ILE A 66 7.38 1.05 0.92
C ILE A 66 7.93 2.00 -0.13
N ALA A 67 7.27 3.13 -0.35
CA ALA A 67 7.70 4.13 -1.33
C ALA A 67 9.12 4.66 -1.04
N ALA A 68 9.49 4.86 0.24
CA ALA A 68 10.84 5.28 0.63
C ALA A 68 11.91 4.22 0.34
N SER A 69 11.51 2.94 0.37
CA SER A 69 12.41 1.80 0.23
C SER A 69 12.37 1.21 -1.18
N THR A 70 11.60 1.83 -2.08
CA THR A 70 11.52 1.48 -3.49
C THR A 70 12.83 1.89 -4.16
N PRO A 71 13.49 1.00 -4.93
CA PRO A 71 14.69 1.34 -5.67
C PRO A 71 14.46 2.49 -6.66
N ASP A 72 15.45 3.37 -6.80
CA ASP A 72 15.34 4.57 -7.66
C ASP A 72 15.02 4.25 -9.12
N ASP A 73 15.42 3.07 -9.62
CA ASP A 73 15.17 2.59 -10.98
C ASP A 73 13.81 1.90 -11.17
N SER A 74 12.97 1.84 -10.11
CA SER A 74 11.66 1.22 -10.16
C SER A 74 10.70 1.97 -11.10
N ALA A 75 10.05 1.24 -11.99
CA ALA A 75 9.01 1.79 -12.87
C ALA A 75 7.88 2.49 -12.11
N THR A 76 7.63 2.10 -10.86
CA THR A 76 6.60 2.72 -10.00
C THR A 76 6.97 4.14 -9.54
N LEU A 77 8.26 4.46 -9.40
CA LEU A 77 8.72 5.83 -9.12
C LEU A 77 8.87 6.67 -10.39
N HIS A 78 9.12 6.03 -11.54
CA HIS A 78 9.25 6.71 -12.82
C HIS A 78 7.93 6.92 -13.57
N ALA A 79 6.81 6.43 -13.03
CA ALA A 79 5.49 6.65 -13.60
C ALA A 79 5.16 8.16 -13.64
N THR A 80 4.96 8.68 -14.85
CA THR A 80 4.79 10.12 -15.09
C THR A 80 3.40 10.63 -14.74
N ASP A 81 2.41 9.76 -14.70
CA ASP A 81 1.01 10.10 -14.43
C ASP A 81 0.26 8.94 -13.74
N GLY A 82 -1.02 9.19 -13.43
CA GLY A 82 -1.90 8.20 -12.82
C GLY A 82 -2.01 6.90 -13.63
N PRO A 83 -2.36 6.93 -14.93
CA PRO A 83 -2.45 5.73 -15.76
C PRO A 83 -1.17 4.90 -15.81
N ALA A 84 -0.01 5.52 -16.03
CA ALA A 84 1.28 4.82 -16.00
C ALA A 84 1.56 4.19 -14.63
N LEU A 85 1.17 4.87 -13.55
CA LEU A 85 1.33 4.36 -12.19
C LEU A 85 0.38 3.18 -11.91
N ALA A 86 -0.85 3.21 -12.44
CA ALA A 86 -1.78 2.08 -12.33
C ALA A 86 -1.25 0.84 -13.07
N GLU A 87 -0.68 1.04 -14.26
CA GLU A 87 -0.04 -0.04 -15.02
C GLU A 87 1.17 -0.61 -14.27
N ALA A 88 2.07 0.25 -13.80
CA ALA A 88 3.24 -0.15 -13.02
C ALA A 88 2.87 -0.89 -11.73
N LEU A 89 1.75 -0.52 -11.10
CA LEU A 89 1.22 -1.17 -9.90
C LEU A 89 0.28 -2.34 -10.18
N ALA A 90 0.02 -2.66 -11.45
CA ALA A 90 -0.93 -3.67 -11.90
C ALA A 90 -2.33 -3.53 -11.28
N VAL A 91 -2.83 -2.30 -11.15
CA VAL A 91 -4.15 -1.97 -10.59
C VAL A 91 -5.24 -2.28 -11.63
N PRO A 92 -6.10 -3.30 -11.43
CA PRO A 92 -7.11 -3.68 -12.41
C PRO A 92 -8.14 -2.56 -12.60
N GLY A 93 -8.38 -2.16 -13.85
CA GLY A 93 -9.34 -1.10 -14.18
C GLY A 93 -8.88 0.33 -13.87
N GLY A 94 -7.65 0.50 -13.35
CA GLY A 94 -7.08 1.81 -13.02
C GLY A 94 -7.64 2.43 -11.75
N TRP A 95 -7.53 3.76 -11.65
CA TRP A 95 -7.93 4.52 -10.47
C TRP A 95 -9.40 4.93 -10.51
N SER A 96 -10.05 4.93 -9.34
CA SER A 96 -11.31 5.66 -9.18
C SER A 96 -11.12 7.15 -9.48
N ALA A 97 -12.20 7.85 -9.82
CA ALA A 97 -12.15 9.28 -10.14
C ALA A 97 -11.53 10.12 -9.01
N SER A 98 -11.86 9.80 -7.74
CA SER A 98 -11.30 10.47 -6.57
C SER A 98 -9.81 10.23 -6.39
N THR A 99 -9.34 8.99 -6.58
CA THR A 99 -7.91 8.67 -6.45
C THR A 99 -7.13 9.29 -7.60
N GLY A 100 -7.64 9.22 -8.83
CA GLY A 100 -7.02 9.85 -10.00
C GLY A 100 -6.86 11.38 -9.83
N GLN A 101 -7.88 12.06 -9.30
CA GLN A 101 -7.79 13.49 -9.00
C GLN A 101 -6.75 13.79 -7.91
N ALA A 102 -6.73 13.00 -6.84
CA ALA A 102 -5.77 13.20 -5.75
C ALA A 102 -4.32 12.96 -6.21
N LEU A 103 -4.07 11.95 -7.05
CA LEU A 103 -2.75 11.69 -7.64
C LEU A 103 -2.28 12.83 -8.56
N ALA A 104 -3.20 13.48 -9.28
CA ALA A 104 -2.90 14.59 -10.17
C ALA A 104 -2.50 15.88 -9.45
N LEU A 105 -2.75 15.98 -8.14
CA LEU A 105 -2.35 17.13 -7.30
C LEU A 105 -0.94 17.00 -6.72
N LEU A 106 -0.28 15.84 -6.89
CA LEU A 106 1.03 15.55 -6.32
C LEU A 106 2.09 15.56 -7.41
N ASP A 107 3.09 16.43 -7.26
CA ASP A 107 4.23 16.52 -8.19
C ASP A 107 5.34 15.52 -7.82
N ASP A 108 5.58 15.32 -6.52
CA ASP A 108 6.62 14.43 -6.02
C ASP A 108 6.27 12.94 -6.28
N PRO A 109 7.13 12.18 -6.99
CA PRO A 109 6.84 10.78 -7.31
C PRO A 109 6.70 9.89 -6.07
N LEU A 110 7.43 10.18 -5.01
CA LEU A 110 7.39 9.40 -3.78
C LEU A 110 6.06 9.62 -3.04
N ASP A 111 5.58 10.87 -2.96
CA ASP A 111 4.27 11.18 -2.38
C ASP A 111 3.14 10.60 -3.24
N ARG A 112 3.27 10.65 -4.56
CA ARG A 112 2.32 10.04 -5.49
C ARG A 112 2.24 8.52 -5.32
N LEU A 113 3.39 7.83 -5.23
CA LEU A 113 3.45 6.39 -4.97
C LEU A 113 2.88 6.05 -3.58
N THR A 114 3.19 6.87 -2.57
CA THR A 114 2.65 6.71 -1.21
C THR A 114 1.12 6.78 -1.23
N LEU A 115 0.54 7.79 -1.88
CA LEU A 115 -0.90 7.93 -2.01
C LEU A 115 -1.52 6.77 -2.79
N ALA A 116 -0.91 6.36 -3.90
CA ALA A 116 -1.38 5.25 -4.72
C ALA A 116 -1.46 3.94 -3.93
N LEU A 117 -0.41 3.61 -3.18
CA LEU A 117 -0.36 2.40 -2.34
C LEU A 117 -1.34 2.44 -1.16
N ALA A 118 -1.62 3.63 -0.61
CA ALA A 118 -2.59 3.81 0.46
C ALA A 118 -4.05 3.84 -0.03
N SER A 119 -4.27 4.04 -1.34
CA SER A 119 -5.58 4.23 -1.94
C SER A 119 -6.51 3.01 -1.78
N PRO A 120 -7.84 3.22 -1.73
CA PRO A 120 -8.80 2.12 -1.74
C PRO A 120 -8.68 1.23 -2.98
N ASP A 121 -8.31 1.81 -4.12
CA ASP A 121 -8.19 1.11 -5.39
C ASP A 121 -7.12 0.03 -5.31
N PHE A 122 -5.90 0.35 -4.84
CA PHE A 122 -4.83 -0.63 -4.69
C PHE A 122 -5.09 -1.65 -3.56
N VAL A 123 -5.70 -1.21 -2.46
CA VAL A 123 -6.02 -2.08 -1.30
C VAL A 123 -7.01 -3.17 -1.67
N ASN A 124 -7.99 -2.86 -2.51
CA ASN A 124 -9.08 -3.77 -2.86
C ASN A 124 -8.77 -4.63 -4.11
N CYS A 125 -7.63 -4.43 -4.76
CA CYS A 125 -7.12 -5.29 -5.85
C CYS A 125 -6.95 -6.75 -5.43
#